data_AF-A0A945TL17-F1
#
_entry.id   AF-A0A945TL17-F1
#
_cell.length_a   1.000
_cell.length_b   1.000
_cell.length_c   1.000
_cell.angle_alpha   90.00
_cell.angle_beta   90.00
_cell.angle_gamma   90.00
#
_symmetry.space_group_name_H-M   'P 1'
#
loop_
_entity.id
_entity.type
_entity.pdbx_description
1 polymer ?
#
loop_
_entity_poly.entity_id
_entity_poly.type
_entity_poly.pdbx_seq_one_letter_code
_entity_poly.pdbx_strand_id
1 'polypeptide(L)'
;MTLYRSDTVVVDIPDISVGAKLLLMADCKHSWMYHGRKLALDTIMDDWLGPTLALVHCEECANPALLHLVSWRGNSLADRIYAIRLVDPRTRNTYLANINRDYCDLTRKASETEALISACSQNARLVLVTGPEMIVEAFSRDLFNPPVMEWQDVNTETYEGWMKFLPI
;
A
#
# COMPACT_ATOMS: atom_id res chain seq x y z
N MET A 1 39.58 -46.97 11.48
CA MET A 1 38.74 -46.95 10.27
C MET A 1 37.35 -47.38 10.71
N THR A 2 36.32 -46.56 10.97
CA THR A 2 35.98 -45.15 10.68
C THR A 2 34.82 -44.81 11.65
N LEU A 3 35.04 -43.96 12.67
CA LEU A 3 34.46 -42.61 12.89
C LEU A 3 32.96 -42.40 12.58
N TYR A 4 32.21 -42.09 13.65
CA TYR A 4 31.02 -41.24 13.83
C TYR A 4 29.88 -41.26 12.79
N ARG A 5 28.71 -41.72 13.24
CA ARG A 5 27.40 -41.35 12.71
C ARG A 5 27.01 -40.01 13.35
N SER A 6 26.96 -38.94 12.55
CA SER A 6 26.34 -37.67 12.94
C SER A 6 24.89 -37.68 12.49
N ASP A 7 23.97 -37.63 13.46
CA ASP A 7 22.57 -37.30 13.24
C ASP A 7 22.48 -35.90 12.62
N THR A 8 22.08 -35.83 11.36
CA THR A 8 21.75 -34.56 10.70
C THR A 8 20.28 -34.29 10.97
N VAL A 9 20.03 -33.49 12.01
CA VAL A 9 18.74 -32.83 12.22
C VAL A 9 18.55 -31.87 11.05
N VAL A 10 17.61 -32.18 10.16
CA VAL A 10 17.10 -31.21 9.20
C VAL A 10 16.27 -30.23 10.02
N VAL A 11 16.89 -29.11 10.39
CA VAL A 11 16.17 -27.98 10.96
C VAL A 11 15.52 -27.26 9.78
N ASP A 12 14.23 -27.49 9.59
CA ASP A 12 13.38 -26.61 8.78
C ASP A 12 13.49 -25.21 9.38
N ILE A 13 14.25 -24.34 8.72
CA ILE A 13 14.28 -22.91 9.00
C ILE A 13 13.01 -22.35 8.36
N PRO A 14 12.03 -21.86 9.13
CA PRO A 14 10.89 -21.20 8.53
C PRO A 14 11.38 -19.93 7.83
N ASP A 15 10.90 -19.69 6.61
CA ASP A 15 11.19 -18.51 5.80
C ASP A 15 10.57 -17.26 6.45
N ILE A 16 11.18 -16.81 7.55
CA ILE A 16 10.78 -15.64 8.36
C ILE A 16 11.34 -14.35 7.73
N SER A 17 12.04 -14.43 6.60
CA SER A 17 12.92 -13.36 6.13
C SER A 17 12.20 -12.16 5.51
N VAL A 18 10.97 -12.33 5.01
CA VAL A 18 10.22 -11.23 4.35
C VAL A 18 9.39 -10.45 5.37
N GLY A 19 8.68 -11.14 6.26
CA GLY A 19 7.88 -10.51 7.32
C GLY A 19 8.74 -9.79 8.35
N ALA A 20 9.89 -10.36 8.74
CA ALA A 20 10.79 -9.75 9.71
C ALA A 20 11.53 -8.51 9.18
N LYS A 21 11.69 -8.38 7.85
CA LYS A 21 12.38 -7.23 7.26
C LYS A 21 11.50 -5.99 7.16
N LEU A 22 10.19 -6.17 6.97
CA LEU A 22 9.19 -5.10 7.12
C LEU A 22 9.06 -4.61 8.57
N LEU A 23 9.24 -5.50 9.55
CA LEU A 23 9.23 -5.19 10.99
C LEU A 23 10.39 -4.27 11.43
N LEU A 24 11.52 -4.26 10.71
CA LEU A 24 12.69 -3.42 11.03
C LEU A 24 12.59 -1.97 10.53
N MET A 25 11.50 -1.61 9.83
CA MET A 25 11.25 -0.24 9.35
C MET A 25 10.25 0.53 10.24
N ALA A 26 9.98 0.02 11.44
CA ALA A 26 8.84 0.40 12.28
C ALA A 26 8.97 1.72 13.06
N ASP A 27 10.13 2.39 13.04
CA ASP A 27 10.34 3.60 13.86
C ASP A 27 10.03 4.91 13.13
N CYS A 28 9.76 4.87 11.82
CA CYS A 28 9.41 6.08 11.09
C CYS A 28 7.92 6.40 11.29
N LYS A 29 7.63 7.60 11.81
CA LYS A 29 6.33 8.24 11.57
C LYS A 29 6.34 8.74 10.14
N HIS A 30 5.63 8.03 9.27
CA HIS A 30 5.63 8.36 7.86
C HIS A 30 4.96 9.71 7.58
N SER A 31 5.31 10.38 6.47
CA SER A 31 4.75 11.68 6.10
C SER A 31 3.21 11.67 5.99
N TRP A 32 2.63 10.54 5.59
CA TRP A 32 1.17 10.31 5.55
C TRP A 32 0.50 10.14 6.92
N MET A 33 1.27 10.21 8.01
CA MET A 33 0.78 10.20 9.40
C MET A 33 0.88 11.60 10.03
N TYR A 34 0.81 12.65 9.21
CA TYR A 34 0.82 14.04 9.65
C TYR A 34 -0.32 14.81 8.96
N HIS A 35 -1.14 15.46 9.77
CA HIS A 35 -2.16 16.39 9.28
C HIS A 35 -1.52 17.52 8.46
N GLY A 36 -2.16 17.89 7.35
CA GLY A 36 -1.74 18.97 6.45
C GLY A 36 -0.57 18.62 5.53
N ARG A 37 -0.04 17.39 5.59
CA ARG A 37 0.98 16.94 4.65
C ARG A 37 0.33 16.45 3.35
N LYS A 38 0.96 16.79 2.24
CA LYS A 38 0.60 16.27 0.92
C LYS A 38 1.18 14.86 0.74
N LEU A 39 0.38 13.95 0.21
CA LEU A 39 0.88 12.63 -0.20
C LEU A 39 1.79 12.77 -1.43
N ALA A 40 3.01 12.25 -1.32
CA ALA A 40 3.98 12.24 -2.41
C ALA A 40 3.71 11.06 -3.36
N LEU A 41 2.97 11.33 -4.43
CA LEU A 41 2.60 10.37 -5.47
C LEU A 41 3.78 10.09 -6.41
N ASP A 42 4.13 8.81 -6.57
CA ASP A 42 5.17 8.33 -7.50
C ASP A 42 4.59 7.93 -8.85
N THR A 43 3.53 7.11 -8.83
CA THR A 43 2.98 6.48 -10.04
C THR A 43 1.50 6.21 -9.82
N ILE A 44 0.67 6.81 -10.67
CA ILE A 44 -0.77 6.57 -10.67
C ILE A 44 -1.04 5.36 -11.56
N MET A 45 -1.65 4.33 -10.98
CA MET A 45 -1.97 3.08 -11.67
C MET A 45 -3.38 3.10 -12.22
N ASP A 46 -4.30 3.68 -11.45
CA ASP A 46 -5.68 3.94 -11.85
C ASP A 46 -6.14 5.33 -11.33
N ASP A 47 -7.00 5.97 -12.10
CA ASP A 47 -7.48 7.33 -11.87
C ASP A 47 -8.95 7.45 -12.29
N TRP A 48 -9.78 7.88 -11.34
CA TRP A 48 -11.16 8.30 -11.60
C TRP A 48 -11.47 9.56 -10.80
N LEU A 49 -11.44 10.71 -11.51
CA LEU A 49 -11.50 12.05 -10.90
C LEU A 49 -10.39 12.27 -9.86
N GLY A 50 -9.24 11.62 -10.05
CA GLY A 50 -8.06 11.58 -9.21
C GLY A 50 -7.67 10.14 -8.83
N PRO A 51 -6.53 9.95 -8.13
CA PRO A 51 -5.95 8.61 -7.95
C PRO A 51 -6.89 7.67 -7.18
N THR A 52 -7.16 6.50 -7.73
CA THR A 52 -7.89 5.39 -7.07
C THR A 52 -6.92 4.30 -6.62
N LEU A 53 -5.82 4.14 -7.37
CA LEU A 53 -4.72 3.24 -7.07
C LEU A 53 -3.39 3.91 -7.45
N ALA A 54 -2.46 4.05 -6.50
CA ALA A 54 -1.19 4.72 -6.74
C ALA A 54 -0.05 4.17 -5.87
N LEU A 55 1.17 4.29 -6.37
CA LEU A 55 2.38 4.22 -5.55
C LEU A 55 2.66 5.60 -4.99
N VAL A 56 3.00 5.64 -3.71
CA VAL A 56 3.47 6.83 -2.99
C VAL A 56 4.78 6.50 -2.29
N HIS A 57 5.50 7.53 -1.86
CA HIS A 57 6.63 7.35 -0.95
C HIS A 57 6.50 8.23 0.29
N CYS A 58 7.18 7.82 1.36
CA CYS A 58 7.30 8.64 2.56
C CYS A 58 8.40 9.67 2.33
N GLU A 59 8.11 10.96 2.50
CA GLU A 59 9.14 12.01 2.36
C GLU A 59 10.20 11.96 3.47
N GLU A 60 9.91 11.30 4.60
CA GLU A 60 10.83 11.21 5.75
C GLU A 60 11.81 10.03 5.64
N CYS A 61 11.39 8.90 5.05
CA CYS A 61 12.22 7.68 4.99
C CYS A 61 12.34 7.05 3.60
N ALA A 62 11.74 7.65 2.57
CA ALA A 62 11.68 7.16 1.20
C ALA A 62 11.03 5.79 1.00
N ASN A 63 10.39 5.22 2.04
CA ASN A 63 9.72 3.93 1.90
C ASN A 63 8.53 4.03 0.96
N PRO A 64 8.42 3.13 -0.04
CA PRO A 64 7.28 3.11 -0.92
C PRO A 64 6.07 2.48 -0.22
N ALA A 65 4.89 2.95 -0.59
CA ALA A 65 3.62 2.40 -0.17
C ALA A 65 2.63 2.36 -1.34
N LEU A 66 1.69 1.42 -1.26
CA LEU A 66 0.55 1.33 -2.14
C LEU A 66 -0.62 2.07 -1.48
N LEU A 67 -1.17 3.05 -2.19
CA LEU A 67 -2.36 3.80 -1.86
C LEU A 67 -3.52 3.27 -2.70
N HIS A 68 -4.64 2.92 -2.07
CA HIS A 68 -5.87 2.55 -2.79
C HIS A 68 -7.10 3.14 -2.11
N LEU A 69 -8.09 3.52 -2.91
CA LEU A 69 -9.33 4.14 -2.46
C LEU A 69 -10.20 3.10 -1.75
N VAL A 70 -10.69 3.44 -0.57
CA VAL A 70 -11.55 2.58 0.27
C VAL A 70 -12.97 3.10 0.30
N SER A 71 -13.16 4.42 0.32
CA SER A 71 -14.46 5.06 0.25
C SER A 71 -14.29 6.55 -0.07
N TRP A 72 -15.38 7.22 -0.46
CA TRP A 72 -15.38 8.67 -0.66
C TRP A 72 -16.76 9.26 -0.35
N ARG A 73 -16.81 10.58 -0.20
CA ARG A 73 -18.07 11.34 -0.19
C ARG A 73 -17.89 12.73 -0.79
N GLY A 74 -19.00 13.44 -0.85
CA GLY A 74 -19.06 14.81 -1.33
C GLY A 74 -19.06 14.89 -2.86
N ASN A 75 -19.41 16.07 -3.38
CA ASN A 75 -19.42 16.31 -4.81
C ASN A 75 -17.99 16.19 -5.37
N SER A 76 -17.86 15.56 -6.53
CA SER A 76 -16.56 15.38 -7.22
C SER A 76 -15.47 14.71 -6.37
N LEU A 77 -15.84 13.78 -5.49
CA LEU A 77 -14.91 13.04 -4.63
C LEU A 77 -14.06 13.97 -3.72
N ALA A 78 -14.71 14.98 -3.13
CA ALA A 78 -14.02 15.98 -2.31
C ALA A 78 -13.31 15.36 -1.09
N ASP A 79 -13.95 14.39 -0.43
CA ASP A 79 -13.39 13.68 0.72
C ASP A 79 -13.14 12.22 0.35
N ARG A 80 -11.93 11.72 0.59
CA ARG A 80 -11.51 10.38 0.20
C ARG A 80 -10.85 9.68 1.36
N ILE A 81 -11.24 8.43 1.59
CA ILE A 81 -10.57 7.55 2.52
C ILE A 81 -9.75 6.59 1.70
N TYR A 82 -8.44 6.65 1.88
CA TYR A 82 -7.51 5.70 1.30
C TYR A 82 -7.00 4.75 2.36
N ALA A 83 -6.61 3.56 1.92
CA ALA A 83 -5.73 2.69 2.67
C ALA A 83 -4.33 2.72 2.07
N ILE A 84 -3.35 2.94 2.94
CA ILE A 84 -1.93 3.02 2.59
C ILE A 84 -1.17 1.86 3.26
N ARG A 85 -0.56 1.00 2.44
CA ARG A 85 0.17 -0.21 2.87
C ARG A 85 1.61 -0.16 2.37
N LEU A 86 2.57 -0.51 3.22
CA LEU A 86 3.98 -0.54 2.84
C LEU A 86 4.23 -1.58 1.74
N VAL A 87 5.16 -1.24 0.85
CA VAL A 87 5.64 -2.10 -0.23
C VAL A 87 7.13 -2.32 -0.01
N ASP A 88 7.62 -3.55 -0.18
CA ASP A 88 9.07 -3.78 -0.19
C ASP A 88 9.69 -3.01 -1.38
N PRO A 89 10.78 -2.24 -1.16
CA PRO A 89 11.42 -1.47 -2.23
C PRO A 89 11.82 -2.30 -3.45
N ARG A 90 12.20 -3.57 -3.27
CA ARG A 90 12.52 -4.46 -4.40
C ARG A 90 11.27 -4.82 -5.19
N THR A 91 10.17 -5.13 -4.51
CA THR A 91 8.87 -5.37 -5.16
C THR A 91 8.44 -4.16 -6.00
N ARG A 92 8.50 -2.95 -5.44
CA ARG A 92 8.19 -1.71 -6.15
C ARG A 92 9.08 -1.51 -7.37
N ASN A 93 10.39 -1.72 -7.23
CA ASN A 93 11.34 -1.54 -8.32
C ASN A 93 11.15 -2.57 -9.44
N THR A 94 10.88 -3.83 -9.11
CA THR A 94 10.55 -4.88 -10.08
C THR A 94 9.29 -4.52 -10.86
N TYR A 95 8.23 -4.09 -10.16
CA TYR A 95 7.00 -3.65 -10.81
C TYR A 95 7.25 -2.53 -11.82
N LEU A 96 7.94 -1.45 -11.40
CA LEU A 96 8.24 -0.33 -12.29
C LEU A 96 9.10 -0.74 -13.48
N ALA A 97 10.10 -1.60 -13.28
CA ALA A 97 10.92 -2.12 -14.37
C ALA A 97 10.10 -2.96 -15.35
N ASN A 98 9.07 -3.68 -14.87
CA ASN A 98 8.19 -4.45 -15.71
C ASN A 98 7.24 -3.55 -16.49
N ILE A 99 6.50 -2.65 -15.86
CA ILE A 99 5.50 -1.82 -16.54
C ILE A 99 6.09 -0.79 -17.52
N ASN A 100 7.35 -0.40 -17.33
CA ASN A 100 8.04 0.54 -18.23
C ASN A 100 8.63 -0.12 -19.48
N ARG A 101 8.54 -1.44 -19.61
CA ARG A 101 8.91 -2.12 -20.87
C ARG A 101 7.78 -1.91 -21.89
N ASP A 102 8.17 -1.65 -23.14
CA ASP A 102 7.20 -1.51 -24.23
C ASP A 102 6.42 -2.81 -24.40
N TYR A 103 5.15 -2.78 -24.01
CA TYR A 103 4.21 -3.86 -24.27
C TYR A 103 3.09 -3.35 -25.17
N CYS A 104 2.85 -4.08 -26.27
CA CYS A 104 1.63 -3.92 -27.06
C CYS A 104 0.42 -4.59 -26.41
N ASP A 105 0.62 -5.26 -25.26
CA ASP A 105 -0.39 -6.05 -24.55
C ASP A 105 -0.81 -5.37 -23.24
N LEU A 106 -2.04 -4.87 -23.22
CA LEU A 106 -2.65 -4.20 -22.07
C LEU A 106 -2.89 -5.15 -20.89
N THR A 107 -3.03 -6.46 -21.13
CA THR A 107 -3.29 -7.44 -20.07
C THR A 107 -2.08 -7.63 -19.15
N ARG A 108 -0.88 -7.46 -19.69
CA ARG A 108 0.35 -7.60 -18.92
C ARG A 108 0.49 -6.55 -17.82
N LYS A 109 0.09 -5.31 -18.09
CA LYS A 109 0.08 -4.25 -17.07
C LYS A 109 -0.86 -4.62 -15.91
N ALA A 110 -2.06 -5.12 -16.22
CA ALA A 110 -3.02 -5.56 -15.21
C ALA A 110 -2.45 -6.71 -14.35
N SER A 111 -1.86 -7.74 -14.97
CA SER A 111 -1.24 -8.85 -14.23
C SER A 111 -0.07 -8.42 -13.34
N GLU A 112 0.77 -7.48 -13.79
CA GLU A 112 1.86 -6.93 -12.97
C GLU A 112 1.33 -6.11 -11.79
N THR A 113 0.23 -5.38 -11.98
CA THR A 113 -0.44 -4.64 -10.90
C THR A 113 -1.06 -5.58 -9.87
N GLU A 114 -1.72 -6.67 -10.29
CA GLU A 114 -2.24 -7.70 -9.38
C GLU A 114 -1.13 -8.39 -8.58
N ALA A 115 -0.01 -8.69 -9.23
CA ALA A 115 1.16 -9.26 -8.56
C ALA A 115 1.76 -8.30 -7.53
N LEU A 116 1.84 -7.00 -7.85
CA LEU A 116 2.25 -5.96 -6.91
C LEU A 116 1.32 -5.91 -5.70
N ILE A 117 0.00 -5.84 -5.92
CA ILE A 117 -1.01 -5.80 -4.84
C ILE A 117 -0.86 -7.02 -3.92
N SER A 118 -0.71 -8.21 -4.51
CA SER A 118 -0.55 -9.47 -3.77
C SER A 118 0.74 -9.52 -2.94
N ALA A 119 1.77 -8.79 -3.35
CA ALA A 119 3.05 -8.70 -2.65
C ALA A 119 3.12 -7.57 -1.60
N CYS A 120 2.08 -6.74 -1.48
CA CYS A 120 2.02 -5.67 -0.49
C CYS A 120 1.75 -6.19 0.92
N SER A 121 2.04 -5.36 1.94
CA SER A 121 1.64 -5.66 3.31
C SER A 121 0.12 -5.81 3.42
N GLN A 122 -0.33 -6.81 4.20
CA GLN A 122 -1.74 -6.95 4.56
C GLN A 122 -2.20 -5.87 5.56
N ASN A 123 -1.26 -5.20 6.23
CA ASN A 123 -1.57 -4.14 7.17
C ASN A 123 -1.49 -2.78 6.48
N ALA A 124 -2.60 -2.05 6.52
CA ALA A 124 -2.74 -0.71 6.00
C ALA A 124 -3.14 0.28 7.10
N ARG A 125 -2.69 1.53 6.96
CA ARG A 125 -3.27 2.68 7.67
C ARG A 125 -4.39 3.25 6.82
N LEU A 126 -5.43 3.77 7.46
CA LEU A 126 -6.41 4.60 6.77
C LEU A 126 -5.92 6.04 6.82
N VAL A 127 -6.12 6.78 5.72
CA VAL A 127 -5.85 8.22 5.64
C VAL A 127 -7.06 8.90 5.00
N LEU A 128 -7.58 9.92 5.67
CA LEU A 128 -8.56 10.85 5.11
C LEU A 128 -7.80 11.91 4.33
N VAL A 129 -8.22 12.11 3.09
CA VAL A 129 -7.59 13.03 2.16
C VAL A 129 -8.65 13.92 1.53
N THR A 130 -8.35 15.22 1.43
CA THR A 130 -9.22 16.21 0.81
C THR A 130 -8.69 16.71 -0.52
N GLY A 131 -9.62 16.89 -1.46
CA GLY A 131 -9.41 17.55 -2.74
C GLY A 131 -8.41 16.86 -3.68
N PRO A 132 -8.14 17.48 -4.85
CA PRO A 132 -7.16 16.98 -5.82
C PRO A 132 -5.71 17.15 -5.32
N GLU A 133 -5.50 17.93 -4.26
CA GLU A 133 -4.18 18.25 -3.73
C GLU A 133 -3.57 17.12 -2.90
N MET A 134 -4.38 16.11 -2.53
CA MET A 134 -3.95 14.94 -1.78
C MET A 134 -3.40 15.28 -0.39
N ILE A 135 -4.05 16.22 0.31
CA ILE A 135 -3.68 16.64 1.67
C ILE A 135 -4.28 15.69 2.69
N VAL A 136 -3.47 15.20 3.61
CA VAL A 136 -3.90 14.34 4.72
C VAL A 136 -4.59 15.17 5.79
N GLU A 137 -5.86 14.91 6.04
CA GLU A 137 -6.64 15.54 7.11
C GLU A 137 -6.66 14.68 8.38
N ALA A 138 -6.74 13.36 8.23
CA ALA A 138 -6.77 12.44 9.36
C ALA A 138 -6.13 11.11 9.00
N PHE A 139 -5.75 10.32 10.00
CA PHE A 139 -5.19 8.99 9.79
C PHE A 139 -5.51 8.07 10.97
N SER A 140 -5.61 6.76 10.70
CA SER A 140 -5.94 5.80 11.73
C SER A 140 -4.75 5.46 12.64
N ARG A 141 -5.04 5.22 13.92
CA ARG A 141 -4.07 4.68 14.88
C ARG A 141 -3.97 3.16 14.85
N ASP A 142 -5.00 2.50 14.32
CA ASP A 142 -5.05 1.06 14.13
C ASP A 142 -4.69 0.66 12.69
N LEU A 143 -4.39 -0.62 12.50
CA LEU A 143 -4.07 -1.22 11.21
C LEU A 143 -5.28 -2.02 10.71
N PHE A 144 -5.52 -1.96 9.41
CA PHE A 144 -6.65 -2.58 8.74
C PHE A 144 -6.19 -3.35 7.51
N ASN A 145 -7.05 -4.21 6.96
CA ASN A 145 -6.81 -4.87 5.68
C ASN A 145 -8.04 -4.76 4.77
N PRO A 146 -8.45 -3.55 4.35
CA PRO A 146 -9.48 -3.43 3.34
C PRO A 146 -8.99 -4.07 2.03
N PRO A 147 -9.87 -4.73 1.25
CA PRO A 147 -9.49 -5.25 -0.05
C PRO A 147 -9.13 -4.10 -0.99
N VAL A 148 -8.16 -4.35 -1.88
CA VAL A 148 -7.96 -3.48 -3.05
C VAL A 148 -9.01 -3.87 -4.07
N MET A 149 -9.80 -2.90 -4.53
CA MET A 149 -10.90 -3.10 -5.47
C MET A 149 -10.85 -2.00 -6.53
N GLU A 150 -11.45 -2.28 -7.69
CA GLU A 150 -11.69 -1.27 -8.71
C GLU A 150 -12.65 -0.20 -8.17
N TRP A 151 -12.53 1.04 -8.66
CA TRP A 151 -13.29 2.16 -8.11
C TRP A 151 -14.80 1.98 -8.24
N GLN A 152 -15.26 1.23 -9.24
CA GLN A 152 -16.68 0.92 -9.49
C GLN A 152 -17.29 0.05 -8.38
N ASP A 153 -16.46 -0.76 -7.72
CA ASP A 153 -16.89 -1.72 -6.70
C ASP A 153 -16.81 -1.14 -5.28
N VAL A 154 -16.23 0.05 -5.13
CA VAL A 154 -16.12 0.73 -3.84
C VAL A 154 -17.49 1.23 -3.39
N ASN A 155 -17.94 0.74 -2.23
CA ASN A 155 -19.22 1.14 -1.65
C ASN A 155 -19.10 2.44 -0.83
N THR A 156 -19.68 3.53 -1.34
CA THR A 156 -19.72 4.84 -0.68
C THR A 156 -20.53 4.87 0.61
N GLU A 157 -21.50 3.96 0.79
CA GLU A 157 -22.30 3.87 2.03
C GLU A 157 -21.43 3.46 3.22
N THR A 158 -20.25 2.88 2.99
CA THR A 158 -19.31 2.50 4.04
C THR A 158 -18.51 3.69 4.61
N TYR A 159 -18.59 4.87 3.99
CA TYR A 159 -17.79 6.05 4.35
C TYR A 159 -17.90 6.39 5.85
N GLU A 160 -19.13 6.55 6.36
CA GLU A 160 -19.38 6.89 7.76
C GLU A 160 -18.97 5.76 8.73
N GLY A 161 -18.90 4.52 8.21
CA GLY A 161 -18.33 3.39 8.94
C GLY A 161 -16.82 3.57 9.15
N TRP A 162 -16.09 3.96 8.10
CA TRP A 162 -14.65 4.18 8.14
C TRP A 162 -14.23 5.42 8.92
N MET A 163 -15.02 6.49 8.87
CA MET A 163 -14.75 7.74 9.58
C MET A 163 -14.55 7.55 11.10
N LYS A 164 -15.18 6.53 11.71
CA LYS A 164 -15.03 6.22 13.14
C LYS A 164 -13.60 5.88 13.54
N PHE A 165 -12.75 5.47 12.58
CA PHE A 165 -11.35 5.11 12.80
C PHE A 165 -10.37 6.24 12.48
N LEU A 166 -10.87 7.40 12.03
CA LEU A 166 -10.10 8.55 11.57
C LEU A 166 -10.37 9.73 12.52
N PRO A 167 -9.63 9.83 13.65
CA PRO A 167 -9.77 10.97 14.54
C PRO A 167 -9.33 12.23 13.81
N ILE A 168 -10.26 13.19 13.71
CA ILE A 168 -10.01 14.56 13.24
C ILE A 168 -9.46 15.38 14.41
#